data_AF-A0A3D2ITC0-F1
#
_entry.id   AF-A0A3D2ITC0-F1
#
_cell.length_a   1.000
_cell.length_b   1.000
_cell.length_c   1.000
_cell.angle_alpha   90.00
_cell.angle_beta   90.00
_cell.angle_gamma   90.00
#
_symmetry.space_group_name_H-M   'P 1'
#
loop_
_entity.id
_entity.type
_entity.pdbx_description
1 polymer ?
#
loop_
_entity_poly.entity_id
_entity_poly.type
_entity_poly.pdbx_seq_one_letter_code
_entity_poly.pdbx_strand_id
1 'polypeptide(L)' 'MKSIILSLIACVFITAPISQAQAKNTPCSGKMGGVSHCSKDGKFVCKNGKISQSKQVCR' A
#
# COMPACT_ATOMS: atom_id res chain seq x y z
N MET A 1 -16.97 -27.05 -34.05
CA MET A 1 -15.74 -26.24 -33.91
C MET A 1 -15.98 -24.77 -33.54
N LYS A 2 -17.20 -24.21 -33.65
CA LYS A 2 -17.53 -22.84 -33.18
C LYS A 2 -17.63 -22.75 -31.65
N SER A 3 -18.20 -23.78 -31.00
CA SER A 3 -18.43 -23.81 -29.55
C SER A 3 -17.17 -23.96 -28.70
N ILE A 4 -16.09 -24.54 -29.27
CA ILE A 4 -14.79 -24.68 -28.59
C ILE A 4 -14.06 -23.32 -28.57
N ILE A 5 -14.20 -22.53 -29.64
CA ILE A 5 -13.62 -21.19 -29.75
C ILE A 5 -14.31 -20.22 -28.78
N LEU A 6 -15.63 -20.32 -28.61
CA LEU A 6 -16.35 -19.55 -27.57
C LEU A 6 -15.91 -19.92 -26.15
N SER A 7 -15.59 -21.20 -25.91
CA SER A 7 -15.19 -21.67 -24.58
C SER A 7 -13.78 -21.21 -24.18
N LEU A 8 -12.85 -21.06 -25.15
CA LEU A 8 -11.49 -20.56 -24.85
C LEU A 8 -11.45 -19.07 -24.49
N ILE A 9 -12.39 -18.26 -25.00
CA ILE A 9 -12.44 -16.81 -24.72
C ILE A 9 -12.91 -16.52 -23.29
N ALA A 10 -13.63 -17.46 -22.65
CA ALA A 10 -14.13 -17.31 -21.29
C ALA A 10 -13.06 -17.52 -20.20
N CYS A 11 -11.97 -18.24 -20.49
CA CYS A 11 -10.96 -18.61 -19.49
C CYS A 11 -9.89 -17.53 -19.23
N VAL A 12 -9.80 -16.48 -20.05
CA VAL A 12 -8.71 -15.49 -19.98
C VAL A 12 -8.96 -14.39 -18.93
N PHE A 13 -10.18 -14.25 -18.39
CA PHE A 13 -10.54 -13.13 -17.51
C PHE A 13 -10.28 -13.34 -16.01
N ILE A 14 -9.79 -14.50 -15.57
CA ILE A 14 -9.74 -14.84 -14.13
C ILE A 14 -8.40 -14.47 -13.45
N THR A 15 -7.36 -14.08 -14.21
CA THR A 15 -6.06 -13.69 -13.62
C THR A 15 -5.97 -12.19 -13.36
N ALA A 16 -6.91 -11.63 -12.58
CA ALA A 16 -6.73 -10.28 -12.04
C ALA A 16 -5.84 -10.37 -10.79
N PRO A 17 -4.74 -9.59 -10.68
CA PRO A 17 -3.93 -9.57 -9.47
C PRO A 17 -4.72 -8.96 -8.33
N ILE A 18 -5.07 -9.79 -7.34
CA ILE A 18 -5.63 -9.34 -6.07
C ILE A 18 -4.55 -8.51 -5.38
N SER A 19 -4.65 -7.18 -5.48
CA SER A 19 -3.75 -6.27 -4.78
C SER A 19 -4.05 -6.41 -3.29
N GLN A 20 -3.26 -7.24 -2.60
CA GLN A 20 -3.30 -7.38 -1.15
C GLN A 20 -3.03 -6.00 -0.55
N ALA A 21 -4.08 -5.34 -0.05
CA ALA A 21 -3.95 -4.13 0.75
C ALA A 21 -3.22 -4.52 2.04
N GLN A 22 -1.90 -4.41 2.02
CA GLN A 22 -1.04 -4.64 3.17
C GLN A 22 -1.38 -3.56 4.20
N ALA A 23 -2.24 -3.88 5.17
CA ALA A 23 -2.48 -3.07 6.36
C ALA A 23 -1.24 -3.12 7.28
N LYS A 24 -0.08 -2.77 6.73
CA LYS A 24 1.13 -2.54 7.52
C LYS A 24 0.98 -1.16 8.13
N ASN A 25 1.23 -1.05 9.44
CA ASN A 25 1.34 0.21 10.15
C ASN A 25 2.59 0.96 9.65
N THR A 26 2.52 1.54 8.46
CA THR A 26 3.56 2.37 7.90
C THR A 26 3.56 3.72 8.60
N PRO A 27 4.74 4.29 8.92
CA PRO A 27 4.81 5.59 9.55
C PRO A 27 4.13 6.63 8.66
N CYS A 28 3.34 7.51 9.29
CA CYS A 28 2.62 8.58 8.60
C CYS A 28 1.62 8.10 7.51
N SER A 29 0.91 7.00 7.72
CA SER A 29 -0.11 6.49 6.78
C SER A 29 -1.43 7.28 6.79
N GLY A 30 -2.27 7.04 5.79
CA GLY A 30 -3.63 7.60 5.68
C GLY A 30 -3.64 9.13 5.69
N LYS A 31 -4.40 9.72 6.61
CA LYS A 31 -4.56 11.19 6.74
C LYS A 31 -3.28 11.92 7.14
N MET A 32 -2.21 11.21 7.52
CA MET A 32 -0.94 11.86 7.87
C MET A 32 -0.12 12.28 6.64
N GLY A 33 -0.44 11.75 5.45
CA GLY A 33 0.12 12.21 4.18
C GLY A 33 1.54 11.73 3.86
N GLY A 34 2.04 10.72 4.57
CA GLY A 34 3.39 10.19 4.40
C GLY A 34 4.44 10.90 5.25
N VAL A 35 5.65 10.33 5.25
CA VAL A 35 6.81 10.86 5.98
C VAL A 35 7.30 12.12 5.28
N SER A 36 7.56 13.17 6.06
CA SER A 36 8.22 14.41 5.62
C SER A 36 9.72 14.34 5.88
N HIS A 37 10.13 14.10 7.13
CA HIS A 37 11.53 13.99 7.54
C HIS A 37 11.64 13.27 8.89
N CYS A 38 12.86 12.95 9.32
CA CYS A 38 13.15 12.41 10.65
C CYS A 38 13.45 13.53 11.65
N SER A 39 12.90 13.44 12.86
CA SER A 39 13.38 14.24 14.00
C SER A 39 14.75 13.72 14.46
N LYS A 40 15.51 14.58 15.16
CA LYS A 40 16.78 14.21 15.80
C LYS A 40 16.64 13.05 16.80
N ASP A 41 15.45 12.89 17.38
CA ASP A 41 15.11 11.79 18.30
C ASP A 41 14.78 10.46 17.59
N GLY A 42 14.95 10.39 16.27
CA GLY A 42 14.64 9.19 15.48
C GLY A 42 13.14 8.94 15.31
N LYS A 43 12.30 9.97 15.42
CA LYS A 43 10.84 9.87 15.17
C LYS A 43 10.49 10.36 13.77
N PHE A 44 9.51 9.75 13.12
CA PHE A 44 9.03 10.21 11.81
C PHE A 44 8.15 11.45 11.98
N VAL A 45 8.50 12.53 11.29
CA VAL A 45 7.66 13.72 11.16
C VAL A 45 6.84 13.59 9.88
N CYS A 46 5.52 13.73 9.98
CA CYS A 46 4.60 13.53 8.87
C CYS A 46 4.32 14.83 8.11
N LYS A 47 3.82 14.74 6.87
CA LYS A 47 3.49 15.93 6.05
C LYS A 47 2.41 16.82 6.66
N ASN A 48 1.53 16.26 7.49
CA ASN A 48 0.54 17.04 8.25
C ASN A 48 1.13 17.77 9.47
N GLY A 49 2.44 17.71 9.69
CA GLY A 49 3.15 18.36 10.81
C GLY A 49 3.08 17.61 12.14
N LYS A 50 2.39 16.46 12.21
CA LYS A 50 2.37 15.62 13.42
C LYS A 50 3.51 14.60 13.42
N ILE A 51 3.92 14.16 14.61
CA ILE A 51 4.87 13.07 14.76
C ILE A 51 4.14 11.73 14.66
N SER A 52 4.69 10.79 13.90
CA SER A 52 4.18 9.43 13.75
C SER A 52 4.16 8.68 15.07
N GLN A 53 3.09 7.95 15.34
CA GLN A 53 2.97 7.04 16.49
C GLN A 53 3.58 5.65 16.23
N SER A 54 4.24 5.48 15.08
CA SER A 54 4.96 4.23 14.79
C SER A 54 6.04 3.98 15.84
N LYS A 55 6.15 2.74 16.31
CA LYS A 55 7.23 2.28 17.19
C LYS A 55 8.56 2.11 16.44
N GLN A 56 8.55 2.27 15.12
CA GLN A 56 9.76 2.24 14.30
C GLN A 56 10.60 3.49 14.52
N VAL A 57 11.91 3.35 14.39
CA VAL A 57 12.87 4.45 14.47
C VAL A 57 13.21 4.93 13.05
N CYS A 58 13.12 6.23 12.84
CA CYS A 58 13.53 6.93 11.62
C CYS A 58 15.06 6.97 11.59
N ARG A 59 15.66 6.39 10.56
CA ARG A 59 17.11 6.30 10.33
C ARG A 59 17.51 7.06 9.09
#